data_AF-A0A533RY17-F1
#
_entry.id   AF-A0A533RY17-F1
#
_cell.length_a   1.000
_cell.length_b   1.000
_cell.length_c   1.000
_cell.angle_alpha   90.00
_cell.angle_beta   90.00
_cell.angle_gamma   90.00
#
_symmetry.space_group_name_H-M   'P 1'
#
loop_
_entity.id
_entity.type
_entity.pdbx_description
1 polymer ?
#
loop_
_entity_poly.entity_id
_entity_poly.type
_entity_poly.pdbx_seq_one_letter_code
_entity_poly.pdbx_strand_id
1 'polypeptide(L)'
;MLYPTGSKQEKVETRYSSYYHHAEIIAGDFHFIRRYMPPEMQGKTIITNTVTPQDIKLLQSRGVAKLITTTPEMNGRSFGTNVMEGVLITLAGKKPDEMKSDDYSEVLDRLGFKPRVVDFAEERIS
;
A
#
# COMPACT_ATOMS: atom_id res chain seq x y z
N MET A 1 -3.26 5.94 -37.16
CA MET A 1 -3.04 6.25 -35.73
C MET A 1 -4.40 6.59 -35.14
N LEU A 2 -5.04 5.64 -34.46
CA LEU A 2 -6.40 5.78 -33.92
C LEU A 2 -6.28 5.85 -32.41
N TYR A 3 -6.50 7.03 -31.85
CA TYR A 3 -6.67 7.22 -30.42
C TYR A 3 -8.11 6.86 -30.04
N PRO A 4 -8.36 5.94 -29.10
CA PRO A 4 -9.67 5.77 -28.53
C PRO A 4 -9.79 6.68 -27.29
N THR A 5 -10.41 7.84 -27.48
CA THR A 5 -11.13 8.55 -26.41
C THR A 5 -12.49 7.87 -26.24
N GLY A 6 -12.78 7.33 -25.06
CA GLY A 6 -14.10 6.73 -24.80
C GLY A 6 -14.14 5.78 -23.61
N SER A 7 -14.78 6.24 -22.53
CA SER A 7 -15.74 5.49 -21.69
C SER A 7 -15.42 4.03 -21.27
N LYS A 8 -14.14 3.67 -21.15
CA LYS A 8 -13.69 2.37 -20.60
C LYS A 8 -13.16 2.45 -19.17
N GLN A 9 -13.36 3.56 -18.47
CA GLN A 9 -12.85 3.73 -17.09
C GLN A 9 -13.75 3.18 -15.98
N GLU A 10 -14.90 2.56 -16.30
CA GLU A 10 -15.85 2.05 -15.29
C GLU A 10 -16.29 0.59 -15.51
N LYS A 11 -15.38 -0.32 -15.85
CA LYS A 11 -15.65 -1.75 -15.69
C LYS A 11 -14.64 -2.34 -14.72
N VAL A 12 -15.09 -2.56 -13.48
CA VAL A 12 -14.40 -3.44 -12.54
C VAL A 12 -14.24 -4.79 -13.24
N GLU A 13 -13.01 -5.19 -13.56
CA GLU A 13 -12.73 -6.49 -14.15
C GLU A 13 -13.09 -7.57 -13.11
N THR A 14 -14.29 -8.15 -13.21
CA THR A 14 -14.86 -9.12 -12.25
C THR A 14 -14.14 -10.47 -12.22
N ARG A 15 -13.11 -10.68 -13.06
CA ARG A 15 -12.40 -11.95 -13.19
C ARG A 15 -11.78 -12.45 -11.87
N TYR A 16 -11.48 -11.54 -10.94
CA TYR A 16 -10.85 -11.89 -9.65
C TYR A 16 -11.69 -11.52 -8.43
N SER A 17 -12.91 -11.00 -8.59
CA SER A 17 -13.71 -10.49 -7.47
C SER A 17 -14.02 -11.56 -6.42
N SER A 18 -14.20 -12.82 -6.83
CA SER A 18 -14.40 -13.95 -5.91
C SER A 18 -13.29 -14.06 -4.86
N TYR A 19 -12.02 -13.91 -5.26
CA TYR A 19 -10.88 -13.95 -4.34
C TYR A 19 -10.94 -12.83 -3.31
N TYR A 20 -11.35 -11.63 -3.73
CA TYR A 20 -11.52 -10.50 -2.81
C TYR A 20 -12.65 -10.75 -1.81
N HIS A 21 -13.77 -11.33 -2.24
CA HIS A 21 -14.90 -11.61 -1.33
C HIS A 21 -14.52 -12.63 -0.25
N HIS A 22 -13.81 -13.70 -0.61
CA HIS A 22 -13.40 -14.74 0.33
C HIS A 22 -12.23 -14.35 1.25
N ALA A 23 -11.42 -13.37 0.86
CA ALA A 23 -10.26 -12.95 1.64
C ALA A 23 -10.60 -11.92 2.72
N GLU A 24 -10.11 -12.13 3.94
CA GLU A 24 -10.14 -11.13 5.02
C GLU A 24 -8.96 -10.14 4.92
N ILE A 25 -7.82 -10.63 4.43
CA ILE A 25 -6.59 -9.87 4.24
C ILE A 25 -6.18 -9.94 2.77
N ILE A 26 -5.89 -8.79 2.17
CA ILE A 26 -5.42 -8.68 0.79
C ILE A 26 -4.04 -8.04 0.81
N ALA A 27 -3.04 -8.77 0.31
CA ALA A 27 -1.66 -8.30 0.25
C ALA A 27 -1.16 -8.24 -1.19
N GLY A 28 -0.46 -7.17 -1.55
CA GLY A 28 0.12 -7.03 -2.89
C GLY A 28 0.39 -5.57 -3.28
N ASP A 29 0.79 -5.38 -4.53
CA ASP A 29 1.01 -4.05 -5.08
C ASP A 29 -0.31 -3.28 -5.25
N PHE A 30 -0.31 -2.01 -4.82
CA PHE A 30 -1.55 -1.23 -4.75
C PHE A 30 -2.18 -0.99 -6.12
N HIS A 31 -1.39 -0.83 -7.19
CA HIS A 31 -1.94 -0.63 -8.53
C HIS A 31 -2.71 -1.86 -9.01
N PHE A 32 -2.22 -3.06 -8.71
CA PHE A 32 -2.91 -4.30 -9.03
C PHE A 32 -4.15 -4.50 -8.15
N ILE A 33 -4.03 -4.25 -6.85
CA ILE A 33 -5.18 -4.28 -5.93
C ILE A 33 -6.27 -3.36 -6.46
N ARG A 34 -5.96 -2.08 -6.67
CA ARG A 34 -6.91 -1.07 -7.15
C ARG A 34 -7.58 -1.43 -8.47
N ARG A 35 -6.85 -2.06 -9.40
CA ARG A 35 -7.36 -2.45 -10.72
C ARG A 35 -8.45 -3.53 -10.64
N TYR A 36 -8.31 -4.48 -9.71
CA TYR A 36 -9.19 -5.66 -9.61
C TYR A 36 -10.12 -5.65 -8.39
N MET A 37 -9.91 -4.70 -7.48
CA MET A 37 -10.69 -4.55 -6.26
C MET A 37 -12.17 -4.24 -6.58
N PRO A 38 -13.13 -5.03 -6.06
CA PRO A 38 -14.55 -4.73 -6.18
C PRO A 38 -14.96 -3.45 -5.42
N PRO A 39 -16.16 -2.92 -5.64
CA PRO A 39 -16.65 -1.76 -4.90
C PRO A 39 -16.92 -2.08 -3.42
N GLU A 40 -17.34 -3.30 -3.08
CA GLU A 40 -17.59 -3.72 -1.70
C GLU A 40 -16.37 -4.42 -1.09
N MET A 41 -15.68 -3.73 -0.18
CA MET A 41 -14.49 -4.22 0.52
C MET A 41 -14.67 -4.24 2.04
N GLN A 42 -15.94 -4.34 2.47
CA GLN A 42 -16.35 -4.18 3.86
C GLN A 42 -15.56 -5.09 4.81
N GLY A 43 -14.95 -4.49 5.84
CA GLY A 43 -14.27 -5.23 6.91
C GLY A 43 -12.85 -5.71 6.57
N LYS A 44 -12.40 -5.55 5.33
CA LYS A 44 -11.13 -6.14 4.87
C LYS A 44 -9.92 -5.35 5.32
N THR A 45 -8.80 -6.05 5.47
CA THR A 45 -7.48 -5.45 5.71
C THR A 45 -6.66 -5.48 4.43
N ILE A 46 -6.03 -4.35 4.07
CA ILE A 46 -5.12 -4.26 2.93
C ILE A 46 -3.70 -4.06 3.43
N ILE A 47 -2.76 -4.88 2.92
CA ILE A 47 -1.33 -4.74 3.13
C ILE A 47 -0.67 -4.43 1.80
N THR A 48 0.00 -3.29 1.66
CA THR A 48 0.53 -2.87 0.36
C THR A 48 1.79 -2.01 0.48
N ASN A 49 2.39 -1.64 -0.65
CA ASN A 49 3.61 -0.84 -0.70
C ASN A 49 3.34 0.66 -0.60
N THR A 50 2.84 1.25 -1.68
CA THR A 50 2.76 2.70 -1.83
C THR A 50 1.32 3.14 -2.05
N VAL A 51 0.87 4.10 -1.24
CA VAL A 51 -0.45 4.73 -1.33
C VAL A 51 -0.34 6.25 -1.32
N THR A 52 -1.29 6.90 -1.95
CA THR A 52 -1.51 8.35 -1.93
C THR A 52 -2.72 8.70 -1.03
N PRO A 53 -2.92 9.98 -0.67
CA PRO A 53 -4.11 10.40 0.09
C PRO A 53 -5.42 10.08 -0.63
N GLN A 54 -5.43 10.11 -1.96
CA GLN A 54 -6.61 9.76 -2.77
C GLN A 54 -6.92 8.26 -2.68
N ASP A 55 -5.89 7.42 -2.61
CA ASP A 55 -6.04 5.98 -2.45
C ASP A 55 -6.64 5.64 -1.08
N ILE A 56 -6.21 6.33 -0.02
CA ILE A 56 -6.76 6.16 1.33
C ILE A 56 -8.26 6.46 1.36
N LYS A 57 -8.67 7.59 0.76
CA LYS A 57 -10.09 7.96 0.63
C LYS A 57 -10.89 6.92 -0.16
N LEU A 58 -10.31 6.39 -1.23
CA LEU A 58 -10.92 5.32 -2.03
C LEU A 58 -11.12 4.03 -1.21
N LEU A 59 -10.14 3.63 -0.41
CA LEU A 59 -10.24 2.44 0.43
C LEU A 59 -11.31 2.62 1.51
N GLN A 60 -11.34 3.78 2.17
CA GLN A 60 -12.35 4.14 3.15
C GLN A 60 -13.77 4.11 2.54
N SER A 61 -13.95 4.71 1.36
CA SER A 61 -15.26 4.74 0.69
C SER A 61 -15.76 3.36 0.28
N ARG A 62 -14.86 2.38 0.09
CA ARG A 62 -15.20 0.98 -0.21
C ARG A 62 -15.40 0.10 1.02
N GLY A 63 -15.24 0.66 2.22
CA GLY A 63 -15.48 -0.03 3.48
C GLY A 63 -14.33 -0.90 3.98
N VAL A 64 -13.12 -0.72 3.44
CA VAL A 64 -11.90 -1.33 4.02
C VAL A 64 -11.80 -0.93 5.49
N ALA A 65 -11.52 -1.89 6.36
CA ALA A 65 -11.41 -1.65 7.80
C ALA A 65 -10.03 -1.15 8.20
N LYS A 66 -8.98 -1.64 7.53
CA LYS A 66 -7.59 -1.36 7.89
C LYS A 66 -6.68 -1.31 6.66
N LEU A 67 -5.77 -0.36 6.66
CA LEU A 67 -4.65 -0.28 5.71
C LEU A 67 -3.32 -0.36 6.47
N ILE A 68 -2.43 -1.23 6.00
CA ILE A 68 -1.05 -1.35 6.48
C ILE A 68 -0.11 -1.17 5.27
N THR A 69 0.86 -0.26 5.36
CA THR A 69 1.88 -0.14 4.30
C THR A 69 3.21 -0.75 4.72
N THR A 70 3.95 -1.33 3.78
CA THR A 70 5.28 -1.90 4.05
C THR A 70 6.35 -0.84 4.32
N THR A 71 6.07 0.43 4.01
CA THR A 71 6.94 1.58 4.29
C THR A 71 6.15 2.71 4.98
N PRO A 72 6.79 3.54 5.83
CA PRO A 72 6.16 4.65 6.53
C PRO A 72 5.55 5.67 5.58
N GLU A 73 4.68 6.50 6.14
CA GLU A 73 4.25 7.73 5.50
C GLU A 73 5.35 8.80 5.61
N MET A 74 5.67 9.42 4.48
CA MET A 74 6.57 10.56 4.38
C MET A 74 5.91 11.62 3.49
N ASN A 75 5.58 12.78 4.05
CA ASN A 75 4.89 13.87 3.35
C ASN A 75 3.59 13.44 2.64
N GLY A 76 2.75 12.64 3.32
CA GLY A 76 1.43 12.26 2.79
C GLY A 76 1.42 11.03 1.88
N ARG A 77 2.57 10.43 1.56
CA ARG A 77 2.68 9.22 0.72
C ARG A 77 3.69 8.23 1.29
N SER A 78 3.56 6.97 0.89
CA SER A 78 4.60 5.97 1.12
C SER A 78 5.60 5.96 -0.05
N PHE A 79 6.82 5.49 0.19
CA PHE A 79 7.84 5.30 -0.85
C PHE A 79 8.02 3.81 -1.14
N GLY A 80 8.36 3.48 -2.39
CA GLY A 80 8.67 2.11 -2.77
C GLY A 80 9.90 1.57 -2.03
N THR A 81 9.97 0.24 -1.91
CA THR A 81 11.05 -0.45 -1.19
C THR A 81 12.44 -0.10 -1.72
N ASN A 82 12.59 0.09 -3.04
CA ASN A 82 13.85 0.45 -3.68
C ASN A 82 14.39 1.84 -3.25
N VAL A 83 13.49 2.82 -3.08
CA VAL A 83 13.87 4.15 -2.58
C VAL A 83 14.30 4.04 -1.13
N MET A 84 13.54 3.28 -0.33
CA MET A 84 13.85 3.10 1.08
C MET A 84 15.17 2.36 1.29
N GLU A 85 15.45 1.33 0.50
CA GLU A 85 16.73 0.62 0.51
C GLU A 85 17.89 1.58 0.28
N GLY A 86 17.83 2.44 -0.74
CA GLY A 86 18.86 3.45 -1.01
C GLY A 86 19.08 4.40 0.17
N VAL A 87 18.00 4.85 0.82
CA VAL A 87 18.08 5.70 2.03
C VAL A 87 18.76 4.95 3.18
N LEU A 88 18.38 3.70 3.43
CA LEU A 88 18.95 2.89 4.52
C LEU A 88 20.45 2.62 4.30
N ILE A 89 20.85 2.27 3.08
CA ILE A 89 22.27 2.06 2.71
C ILE A 89 23.08 3.34 2.95
N THR A 90 22.54 4.49 2.50
CA THR A 90 23.20 5.79 2.67
C THR A 90 23.38 6.14 4.14
N LEU A 91 22.35 5.90 4.96
CA LEU A 91 22.38 6.17 6.40
C LEU A 91 23.26 5.19 7.19
N ALA A 92 23.41 3.95 6.71
CA ALA A 92 24.34 2.97 7.27
C ALA A 92 25.81 3.37 7.01
N GLY A 93 26.07 4.24 6.02
CA GLY A 93 27.43 4.64 5.64
C GLY A 93 28.23 3.50 5.02
N LYS A 94 27.56 2.47 4.50
CA LYS A 94 28.16 1.28 3.89
C LYS A 94 27.91 1.26 2.39
N LYS A 95 28.72 0.50 1.65
CA LYS A 95 28.41 0.18 0.25
C LYS A 95 27.32 -0.91 0.17
N PRO A 96 26.56 -0.99 -0.93
CA PRO A 96 25.51 -1.99 -1.09
C PRO A 96 25.99 -3.44 -0.91
N ASP A 97 27.21 -3.75 -1.38
CA ASP A 97 27.85 -5.06 -1.28
C ASP A 97 28.33 -5.42 0.13
N GLU A 98 28.39 -4.44 1.04
CA GLU A 98 28.81 -4.61 2.43
C GLU A 98 27.62 -4.74 3.40
N MET A 99 26.39 -4.53 2.92
CA MET A 99 25.18 -4.54 3.72
C MET A 99 24.73 -5.96 4.09
N LYS A 100 24.44 -6.16 5.37
CA LYS A 100 23.82 -7.38 5.91
C LYS A 100 22.40 -7.10 6.37
N SER A 101 21.59 -8.15 6.50
CA SER A 101 20.21 -8.06 7.00
C SER A 101 20.11 -7.32 8.35
N ASP A 102 21.07 -7.56 9.25
CA ASP A 102 21.10 -6.92 10.57
C ASP A 102 21.38 -5.41 10.48
N ASP A 103 22.14 -4.96 9.47
CA ASP A 103 22.41 -3.54 9.26
C ASP A 103 21.13 -2.78 8.87
N TYR A 104 20.27 -3.40 8.04
CA TYR A 104 18.97 -2.83 7.71
C TYR A 104 18.10 -2.72 8.96
N SER A 105 18.01 -3.79 9.76
CA SER A 105 17.23 -3.80 11.00
C SER A 105 17.69 -2.72 11.98
N GLU A 106 19.01 -2.57 12.18
CA GLU A 106 19.56 -1.55 13.09
C GLU A 106 19.19 -0.12 12.62
N VAL A 107 19.34 0.18 11.33
CA VAL A 107 18.97 1.50 10.80
C VAL A 107 17.46 1.72 10.89
N LEU A 108 16.65 0.71 10.58
CA LEU A 108 15.18 0.77 10.71
C LEU A 108 14.74 1.07 12.15
N ASP A 109 15.32 0.38 13.13
CA ASP A 109 15.04 0.58 14.54
C ASP A 109 15.46 1.98 15.02
N ARG A 110 16.67 2.42 14.63
CA ARG A 110 17.18 3.77 14.95
C ARG A 110 16.32 4.88 14.39
N LEU A 111 15.74 4.69 13.20
CA LEU A 111 14.85 5.65 12.57
C LEU A 111 13.41 5.59 13.11
N GLY A 112 13.09 4.60 13.96
CA GLY A 112 11.71 4.34 14.37
C GLY A 112 10.82 4.03 13.17
N PHE A 113 11.36 3.33 12.18
CA PHE A 113 10.73 3.07 10.90
C PHE A 113 9.53 2.13 11.08
N LYS A 114 8.33 2.70 11.18
CA LYS A 114 7.10 1.95 11.40
C LYS A 114 6.22 1.96 10.14
N PRO A 115 5.52 0.84 9.86
CA PRO A 115 4.51 0.83 8.82
C PRO A 115 3.45 1.91 9.09
N ARG A 116 2.87 2.49 8.04
CA ARG A 116 1.65 3.27 8.21
C ARG A 116 0.52 2.30 8.52
N VAL A 117 -0.17 2.52 9.63
CA VAL A 117 -1.40 1.80 9.98
C VAL A 117 -2.53 2.81 10.01
N VAL A 118 -3.59 2.56 9.25
CA VAL A 118 -4.81 3.37 9.24
C VAL A 118 -5.98 2.47 9.58
N ASP A 119 -6.64 2.75 10.69
CA ASP A 119 -7.85 2.09 11.16
C ASP A 119 -9.09 2.91 10.74
N PHE A 120 -9.75 2.50 9.66
CA PHE A 120 -10.96 3.18 9.16
C PHE A 120 -12.22 2.81 9.94
N ALA A 121 -12.20 1.68 10.66
CA ALA A 121 -13.34 1.19 11.41
C ALA A 121 -13.67 2.08 12.62
N GLU A 122 -12.68 2.73 13.23
CA GLU A 122 -12.88 3.63 14.38
C GLU A 122 -13.48 4.98 13.98
N GLU A 123 -13.23 5.45 12.76
CA GLU A 123 -13.78 6.72 12.24
C GLU A 123 -15.29 6.68 11.92
N ARG A 124 -15.92 5.50 11.95
CA ARG A 124 -17.36 5.34 11.64
C ARG A 124 -18.29 5.55 12.83
N ILE A 125 -17.75 5.77 14.03
CA ILE A 125 -18.52 5.88 15.29
C ILE A 125 -18.59 7.33 15.81
N SER A 126 -18.03 8.32 15.11
CA SER A 126 -18.09 9.75 15.52
C SER A 126 -19.19 10.53 14.82
#